data_AF-A0ABD3IXT1-F1
#
_entry.id   AF-A0ABD3IXT1-F1
#
_cell.length_a   1.000
_cell.length_b   1.000
_cell.length_c   1.000
_cell.angle_alpha   90.00
_cell.angle_beta   90.00
_cell.angle_gamma   90.00
#
_symmetry.space_group_name_H-M   'P 1'
#
loop_
_entity.id
_entity.type
_entity.pdbx_description
1 polymer ?
#
loop_
_entity_poly.entity_id
_entity_poly.type
_entity_poly.pdbx_seq_one_letter_code
_entity_poly.pdbx_strand_id
1 'polypeptide(L)'
;MLFKNAGDGLRALRPLVHLLVPLCVHWIAEEMTVSVLVDVLIDALCPGDTTCSEVIYFNGLEQTIAGVFKMFSIPILGQLADEYGRKPVLLVIISTSVFPFAMLAWDQSRGFVYAYYVLRTISYILSQGSIFCISVAYAADVVETGKRASAFSWITGLYSASHVLGNLLARFLPEKYIFDVSIALLLCCPIYIYFFLRETVNYGPRQDQESTWSTRIFRGVSKRYRSMRDAAIIVIRSQTLRGISIVSFFYQLGMTGISNVLLYYLEAAFGFTKNQYSEILIVVEAGSIVSQILVLPLVNPLVGEKVILCVGLLASIAYALFYGLAWASWVAYLSASFGVIYALVDPATYAIISKASSSADQGKAQGFIAGIQAIASFLSPLAMSPLTAWFLSDNAPFNCKGFSIVCASVCMVLSFVFACLLKPEDWSSQNSDQDNIEDQEAPLLCSSTG
;
A
#
# COMPACT_ATOMS: atom_id res chain seq x y z
N MET A 1 -26.54 -15.08 1.37
CA MET A 1 -25.81 -14.75 0.13
C MET A 1 -24.29 -14.79 0.31
N LEU A 2 -23.72 -14.13 1.34
CA LEU A 2 -22.27 -14.14 1.66
C LEU A 2 -21.62 -15.54 1.72
N PHE A 3 -22.22 -16.50 2.43
CA PHE A 3 -21.66 -17.86 2.56
C PHE A 3 -21.77 -18.73 1.30
N LYS A 4 -22.76 -18.48 0.43
CA LYS A 4 -22.92 -19.23 -0.84
C LYS A 4 -21.89 -18.76 -1.88
N ASN A 5 -21.57 -17.46 -1.88
CA ASN A 5 -20.49 -16.88 -2.69
C ASN A 5 -19.09 -17.31 -2.21
N ALA A 6 -18.89 -17.58 -0.92
CA ALA A 6 -17.61 -18.05 -0.41
C ALA A 6 -17.20 -19.42 -1.00
N GLY A 7 -18.17 -20.34 -1.17
CA GLY A 7 -17.91 -21.67 -1.74
C GLY A 7 -17.55 -21.66 -3.23
N ASP A 8 -18.15 -20.76 -4.02
CA ASP A 8 -17.80 -20.56 -5.43
C ASP A 8 -16.50 -19.75 -5.59
N GLY A 9 -16.24 -18.80 -4.69
CA GLY A 9 -14.98 -18.06 -4.60
C GLY A 9 -13.79 -18.98 -4.30
N LEU A 10 -13.94 -19.95 -3.39
CA LEU A 10 -12.87 -20.91 -3.07
C LEU A 10 -12.49 -21.78 -4.29
N ARG A 11 -13.46 -22.12 -5.15
CA ARG A 11 -13.18 -22.86 -6.41
C ARG A 11 -12.43 -22.00 -7.43
N ALA A 12 -12.67 -20.68 -7.44
CA ALA A 12 -11.94 -19.74 -8.29
C ALA A 12 -10.45 -19.63 -7.91
N LEU A 13 -10.07 -20.00 -6.67
CA LEU A 13 -8.69 -19.98 -6.19
C LEU A 13 -7.89 -21.23 -6.54
N ARG A 14 -8.56 -22.35 -6.89
CA ARG A 14 -7.87 -23.61 -7.22
C ARG A 14 -6.72 -23.45 -8.23
N PRO A 15 -6.87 -22.70 -9.34
CA PRO A 15 -5.76 -22.46 -10.26
C PRO A 15 -4.67 -21.53 -9.71
N LEU A 16 -4.96 -20.73 -8.68
CA LEU A 16 -4.06 -19.76 -8.07
C LEU A 16 -3.34 -20.28 -6.84
N VAL A 17 -3.62 -21.49 -6.36
CA VAL A 17 -3.01 -22.04 -5.12
C VAL A 17 -1.49 -21.96 -5.16
N HIS A 18 -0.86 -22.30 -6.29
CA HIS A 18 0.59 -22.27 -6.42
C HIS A 18 1.19 -20.85 -6.48
N LEU A 19 0.37 -19.83 -6.72
CA LEU A 19 0.74 -18.42 -6.58
C LEU A 19 0.51 -17.94 -5.15
N LEU A 20 -0.67 -18.20 -4.59
CA LEU A 20 -1.12 -17.65 -3.31
C LEU A 20 -0.34 -18.19 -2.12
N VAL A 21 -0.05 -19.50 -2.09
CA VAL A 21 0.68 -20.14 -0.98
C VAL A 21 2.05 -19.48 -0.75
N PRO A 22 2.95 -19.40 -1.73
CA PRO A 22 4.26 -18.77 -1.51
C PRO A 22 4.15 -17.26 -1.25
N LEU A 23 3.15 -16.56 -1.79
CA LEU A 23 2.93 -15.14 -1.48
C LEU A 23 2.51 -14.94 -0.02
N CYS A 24 1.60 -15.76 0.50
CA CYS A 24 1.19 -15.69 1.89
C CYS A 24 2.38 -15.96 2.81
N VAL A 25 3.17 -17.00 2.52
CA VAL A 25 4.37 -17.33 3.30
C VAL A 25 5.37 -16.17 3.25
N HIS A 26 5.57 -15.57 2.09
CA HIS A 26 6.44 -14.41 1.92
C HIS A 26 5.97 -13.22 2.78
N TRP A 27 4.70 -12.84 2.72
CA TRP A 27 4.14 -11.73 3.52
C TRP A 27 4.20 -12.01 5.02
N ILE A 28 3.89 -13.24 5.46
CA ILE A 28 4.06 -13.65 6.86
C ILE A 28 5.51 -13.47 7.31
N ALA A 29 6.47 -13.90 6.48
CA ALA A 29 7.88 -13.87 6.79
C ALA A 29 8.47 -12.46 6.82
N GLU A 30 8.03 -11.56 5.95
CA GLU A 30 8.41 -10.15 6.04
C GLU A 30 7.78 -9.49 7.27
N GLU A 31 6.48 -9.66 7.49
CA GLU A 31 5.76 -8.97 8.57
C GLU A 31 6.25 -9.39 9.96
N MET A 32 6.57 -10.67 10.18
CA MET A 32 7.03 -11.13 11.50
C MET A 32 8.32 -10.46 11.98
N THR A 33 9.10 -9.88 11.06
CA THR A 33 10.35 -9.19 11.39
C THR A 33 10.14 -7.74 11.82
N VAL A 34 9.03 -7.10 11.42
CA VAL A 34 8.77 -5.67 11.61
C VAL A 34 8.87 -5.28 13.08
N SER A 35 8.30 -6.09 13.98
CA SER A 35 8.30 -5.81 15.42
C SER A 35 9.69 -5.96 16.07
N VAL A 36 10.55 -6.88 15.62
CA VAL A 36 11.90 -7.09 16.19
C VAL A 36 12.91 -6.11 15.59
N LEU A 37 12.67 -5.68 14.35
CA LEU A 37 13.61 -4.87 13.60
C LEU A 37 13.94 -3.57 14.32
N VAL A 38 12.97 -2.96 15.01
CA VAL A 38 13.13 -1.72 15.77
C VAL A 38 14.23 -1.87 16.83
N ASP A 39 14.09 -2.87 17.72
CA ASP A 39 15.04 -3.15 18.80
C ASP A 39 16.44 -3.46 18.23
N VAL A 40 16.52 -4.31 17.18
CA VAL A 40 17.81 -4.70 16.57
C VAL A 40 18.54 -3.52 15.91
N LEU A 41 17.80 -2.63 15.24
CA LEU A 41 18.40 -1.47 14.59
C LEU A 41 18.92 -0.46 15.63
N ILE A 42 18.19 -0.24 16.71
CA ILE A 42 18.60 0.67 17.79
C ILE A 42 19.80 0.10 18.57
N ASP A 43 19.75 -1.17 18.97
CA ASP A 43 20.86 -1.81 19.70
C ASP A 43 22.16 -1.79 18.90
N ALA A 44 22.08 -1.98 17.59
CA ALA A 44 23.24 -1.96 16.72
C ALA A 44 23.79 -0.55 16.51
N LEU A 45 22.95 0.41 16.14
CA LEU A 45 23.40 1.76 15.73
C LEU A 45 23.55 2.73 16.89
N CYS A 46 22.82 2.55 17.98
CA CYS A 46 22.80 3.43 19.15
C CYS A 46 22.70 2.60 20.46
N PRO A 47 23.74 1.83 20.82
CA PRO A 47 23.69 0.96 21.98
C PRO A 47 23.45 1.76 23.27
N GLY A 48 22.33 1.48 23.94
CA GLY A 48 21.94 2.13 25.20
C GLY A 48 21.23 3.48 25.04
N ASP A 49 20.88 3.91 23.82
CA ASP A 49 20.13 5.14 23.56
C ASP A 49 18.87 4.89 22.73
N THR A 50 17.72 4.81 23.42
CA THR A 50 16.39 4.63 22.83
C THR A 50 15.90 5.84 22.04
N THR A 51 16.63 6.96 22.04
CA THR A 51 16.30 8.19 21.27
C THR A 51 17.13 8.33 20.00
N CYS A 52 17.65 7.20 19.51
CA CYS A 52 18.51 7.11 18.33
C CYS A 52 17.95 7.82 17.09
N SER A 53 18.42 9.04 16.86
CA SER A 53 18.07 9.81 15.67
C SER A 53 18.55 9.13 14.38
N GLU A 54 19.70 8.45 14.42
CA GLU A 54 20.34 7.82 13.27
C GLU A 54 19.43 6.79 12.58
N VAL A 55 18.82 5.88 13.34
CA VAL A 55 17.91 4.84 12.82
C VAL A 55 16.67 5.47 12.16
N ILE A 56 16.11 6.51 12.79
CA ILE A 56 14.93 7.21 12.27
C ILE A 56 15.26 7.88 10.93
N TYR A 57 16.45 8.50 10.80
CA TYR A 57 16.91 9.08 9.55
C TYR A 57 17.13 8.03 8.45
N PHE A 58 17.78 6.91 8.76
CA PHE A 58 18.03 5.86 7.77
C PHE A 58 16.74 5.20 7.29
N ASN A 59 15.81 4.88 8.18
CA ASN A 59 14.51 4.33 7.79
C ASN A 59 13.73 5.34 6.93
N GLY A 60 13.75 6.63 7.30
CA GLY A 60 13.13 7.67 6.48
C GLY A 60 13.75 7.80 5.09
N LEU A 61 15.08 7.80 5.01
CA LEU A 61 15.83 7.88 3.76
C LEU A 61 15.56 6.66 2.85
N GLU A 62 15.56 5.45 3.41
CA GLU A 62 15.20 4.22 2.71
C GLU A 62 13.81 4.33 2.08
N GLN A 63 12.79 4.72 2.86
CA GLN A 63 11.41 4.84 2.38
C GLN A 63 11.27 5.94 1.32
N THR A 64 11.98 7.06 1.46
CA THR A 64 12.02 8.11 0.44
C THR A 64 12.62 7.61 -0.86
N ILE A 65 13.80 6.96 -0.80
CA ILE A 65 14.46 6.43 -2.00
C ILE A 65 13.56 5.39 -2.67
N ALA A 66 13.09 4.40 -1.92
CA ALA A 66 12.18 3.37 -2.43
C ALA A 66 10.93 4.01 -3.06
N GLY A 67 10.32 5.00 -2.40
CA GLY A 67 9.15 5.72 -2.90
C GLY A 67 9.38 6.43 -4.25
N VAL A 68 10.51 7.12 -4.42
CA VAL A 68 10.86 7.80 -5.68
C VAL A 68 11.02 6.79 -6.82
N PHE A 69 11.72 5.69 -6.57
CA PHE A 69 12.01 4.69 -7.61
C PHE A 69 10.83 3.77 -7.94
N LYS A 70 9.86 3.58 -7.03
CA LYS A 70 8.66 2.75 -7.28
C LYS A 70 7.82 3.22 -8.47
N MET A 71 7.72 4.55 -8.67
CA MET A 71 6.95 5.12 -9.79
C MET A 71 7.45 4.62 -11.16
N PHE A 72 8.74 4.32 -11.26
CA PHE A 72 9.36 3.79 -12.47
C PHE A 72 9.48 2.26 -12.45
N SER A 73 9.81 1.69 -11.29
CA SER A 73 10.12 0.26 -11.17
C SER A 73 8.89 -0.63 -11.39
N ILE A 74 7.72 -0.26 -10.85
CA ILE A 74 6.49 -1.06 -11.01
C ILE A 74 6.09 -1.19 -12.50
N PRO A 75 6.00 -0.10 -13.30
CA PRO A 75 5.73 -0.23 -14.73
C PRO A 75 6.81 -1.01 -15.50
N ILE A 76 8.09 -0.79 -15.20
CA ILE A 76 9.20 -1.46 -15.90
C ILE A 76 9.15 -2.97 -15.64
N LEU A 77 8.97 -3.37 -14.38
CA LEU A 77 8.89 -4.77 -14.00
C LEU A 77 7.60 -5.44 -14.50
N GLY A 78 6.50 -4.70 -14.59
CA GLY A 78 5.28 -5.16 -15.25
C GLY A 78 5.51 -5.47 -16.73
N GLN A 79 6.15 -4.57 -17.47
CA GLN A 79 6.52 -4.81 -18.88
C GLN A 79 7.49 -5.98 -19.03
N LEU A 80 8.48 -6.06 -18.14
CA LEU A 80 9.43 -7.17 -18.13
C LEU A 80 8.71 -8.51 -17.89
N ALA A 81 7.72 -8.54 -17.00
CA ALA A 81 6.91 -9.71 -16.72
C ALA A 81 6.02 -10.10 -17.92
N ASP A 82 5.51 -9.12 -18.67
CA ASP A 82 4.74 -9.37 -19.89
C ASP A 82 5.65 -9.89 -21.04
N GLU A 83 6.92 -9.47 -21.11
CA GLU A 83 7.86 -9.88 -22.17
C GLU A 83 8.60 -11.20 -21.87
N TYR A 84 9.14 -11.35 -20.66
CA TYR A 84 9.99 -12.49 -20.27
C TYR A 84 9.21 -13.60 -19.54
N GLY A 85 7.97 -13.33 -19.16
CA GLY A 85 7.12 -14.23 -18.40
C GLY A 85 6.90 -13.76 -16.97
N ARG A 86 5.73 -14.07 -16.42
CA ARG A 86 5.36 -13.63 -15.07
C ARG A 86 6.11 -14.42 -13.99
N LYS A 87 6.33 -15.72 -14.20
CA LYS A 87 7.03 -16.59 -13.26
C LYS A 87 8.50 -16.17 -13.03
N PRO A 88 9.35 -15.97 -14.05
CA PRO A 88 10.76 -15.65 -13.83
C PRO A 88 10.93 -14.27 -13.18
N VAL A 89 10.12 -13.28 -13.58
CA VAL A 89 10.19 -11.95 -12.95
C VAL A 89 9.73 -12.01 -11.49
N LEU A 90 8.62 -12.72 -11.20
CA LEU A 90 8.14 -12.92 -9.83
C LEU A 90 9.17 -13.64 -8.95
N LEU A 91 9.87 -14.64 -9.49
CA LEU A 91 10.93 -15.37 -8.79
C LEU A 91 12.08 -14.43 -8.42
N VAL A 92 12.55 -13.60 -9.36
CA VAL A 92 13.63 -12.64 -9.13
C VAL A 92 13.25 -11.65 -8.03
N ILE A 93 12.09 -11.00 -8.13
CA ILE A 93 11.69 -9.95 -7.17
C ILE A 93 11.48 -10.51 -5.75
N ILE A 94 10.85 -11.69 -5.60
CA ILE A 94 10.66 -12.32 -4.28
C ILE A 94 12.00 -12.76 -3.69
N SER A 95 12.94 -13.20 -4.51
CA SER A 95 14.28 -13.61 -4.04
C SER A 95 15.07 -12.44 -3.47
N THR A 96 14.80 -11.19 -3.91
CA THR A 96 15.51 -10.01 -3.38
C THR A 96 15.28 -9.80 -1.89
N SER A 97 14.12 -10.19 -1.36
CA SER A 97 13.78 -10.03 0.06
C SER A 97 14.56 -10.96 0.98
N VAL A 98 15.20 -12.01 0.46
CA VAL A 98 16.01 -12.94 1.29
C VAL A 98 17.27 -12.25 1.81
N PHE A 99 17.95 -11.48 0.96
CA PHE A 99 19.29 -10.95 1.26
C PHE A 99 19.34 -9.98 2.45
N PRO A 100 18.43 -9.00 2.60
CA PRO A 100 18.45 -8.10 3.74
C PRO A 100 18.33 -8.85 5.06
N PHE A 101 17.33 -9.72 5.19
CA PHE A 101 17.13 -10.45 6.44
C PHE A 101 18.25 -11.46 6.71
N ALA A 102 18.81 -12.06 5.67
CA ALA A 102 20.00 -12.91 5.79
C ALA A 102 21.20 -12.19 6.43
N MET A 103 21.39 -10.90 6.13
CA MET A 103 22.42 -10.10 6.82
C MET A 103 22.13 -10.02 8.32
N LEU A 104 20.89 -9.71 8.72
CA LEU A 104 20.52 -9.53 10.13
C LEU A 104 20.46 -10.83 10.95
N ALA A 105 20.25 -11.98 10.31
CA ALA A 105 20.41 -13.27 11.00
C ALA A 105 21.87 -13.67 11.18
N TRP A 106 22.74 -13.25 10.26
CA TRP A 106 24.16 -13.62 10.32
C TRP A 106 24.87 -12.88 11.45
N ASP A 107 24.71 -11.55 11.48
CA ASP A 107 25.29 -10.68 12.49
C ASP A 107 24.49 -9.38 12.58
N GLN A 108 24.39 -8.84 13.79
CA GLN A 108 23.65 -7.62 14.11
C GLN A 108 24.61 -6.46 14.46
N SER A 109 25.87 -6.56 14.04
CA SER A 109 26.83 -5.46 14.18
C SER A 109 26.47 -4.28 13.25
N ARG A 110 26.98 -3.09 13.59
CA ARG A 110 26.76 -1.85 12.81
C ARG A 110 27.02 -2.02 11.31
N GLY A 111 28.08 -2.74 10.92
CA GLY A 111 28.43 -2.97 9.52
C GLY A 111 27.36 -3.77 8.77
N PHE A 112 26.81 -4.81 9.41
CA PHE A 112 25.75 -5.64 8.82
C PHE A 112 24.42 -4.88 8.76
N VAL A 113 24.14 -3.99 9.72
CA VAL A 113 22.94 -3.12 9.67
C VAL A 113 23.02 -2.12 8.50
N TYR A 114 24.17 -1.51 8.23
CA TYR A 114 24.31 -0.69 7.03
C TYR A 114 24.17 -1.50 5.74
N ALA A 115 24.72 -2.71 5.69
CA ALA A 115 24.51 -3.63 4.57
C ALA A 115 23.04 -4.01 4.40
N TYR A 116 22.31 -4.24 5.51
CA TYR A 116 20.87 -4.46 5.53
C TYR A 116 20.12 -3.31 4.88
N TYR A 117 20.37 -2.05 5.28
CA TYR A 117 19.70 -0.88 4.69
C TYR A 117 19.90 -0.78 3.17
N VAL A 118 21.12 -1.02 2.69
CA VAL A 118 21.42 -0.99 1.25
C VAL A 118 20.65 -2.08 0.52
N LEU A 119 20.74 -3.33 0.99
CA LEU A 119 20.06 -4.47 0.36
C LEU A 119 18.54 -4.33 0.45
N ARG A 120 18.02 -3.83 1.57
CA ARG A 120 16.58 -3.61 1.78
C ARG A 120 16.05 -2.53 0.87
N THR A 121 16.78 -1.43 0.70
CA THR A 121 16.44 -0.37 -0.27
C THR A 121 16.34 -0.94 -1.69
N ILE A 122 17.33 -1.74 -2.12
CA ILE A 122 17.31 -2.39 -3.43
C ILE A 122 16.12 -3.34 -3.55
N SER A 123 15.87 -4.14 -2.51
CA SER A 123 14.72 -5.04 -2.47
C SER A 123 13.42 -4.26 -2.61
N TYR A 124 13.18 -3.21 -1.82
CA TYR A 124 11.96 -2.39 -1.91
C TYR A 124 11.77 -1.71 -3.26
N ILE A 125 12.84 -1.27 -3.92
CA ILE A 125 12.75 -0.72 -5.28
C ILE A 125 12.20 -1.77 -6.26
N LEU A 126 12.61 -3.04 -6.12
CA LEU A 126 12.25 -4.12 -7.03
C LEU A 126 10.95 -4.83 -6.63
N SER A 127 10.73 -5.09 -5.35
CA SER A 127 9.71 -5.99 -4.83
C SER A 127 8.43 -5.25 -4.41
N GLN A 128 8.57 -4.14 -3.68
CA GLN A 128 7.45 -3.48 -3.02
C GLN A 128 6.49 -2.86 -4.05
N GLY A 129 5.24 -3.35 -4.05
CA GLY A 129 4.22 -3.00 -5.05
C GLY A 129 4.30 -3.84 -6.34
N SER A 130 5.50 -4.17 -6.82
CA SER A 130 5.70 -5.00 -8.02
C SER A 130 5.21 -6.44 -7.83
N ILE A 131 5.45 -7.04 -6.65
CA ILE A 131 4.94 -8.39 -6.31
C ILE A 131 3.42 -8.42 -6.47
N PHE A 132 2.71 -7.47 -5.85
CA PHE A 132 1.26 -7.40 -5.92
C PHE A 132 0.77 -7.17 -7.36
N CYS A 133 1.39 -6.25 -8.09
CA CYS A 133 1.05 -5.95 -9.48
C CYS A 133 1.18 -7.18 -10.39
N ILE A 134 2.31 -7.88 -10.35
CA ILE A 134 2.56 -9.07 -11.16
C ILE A 134 1.65 -10.23 -10.74
N SER A 135 1.34 -10.35 -9.44
CA SER A 135 0.43 -11.38 -8.92
C SER A 135 -1.01 -11.19 -9.39
N VAL A 136 -1.51 -9.95 -9.38
CA VAL A 136 -2.83 -9.60 -9.93
C VAL A 136 -2.87 -9.86 -11.43
N ALA A 137 -1.80 -9.51 -12.15
CA ALA A 137 -1.71 -9.75 -13.58
C ALA A 137 -1.65 -11.27 -13.91
N TYR A 138 -0.92 -12.06 -13.12
CA TYR A 138 -0.93 -13.52 -13.21
C TYR A 138 -2.33 -14.08 -12.97
N ALA A 139 -3.01 -13.59 -11.93
CA ALA A 139 -4.37 -14.03 -11.63
C ALA A 139 -5.34 -13.68 -12.77
N ALA A 140 -5.16 -12.55 -13.44
CA ALA A 140 -5.96 -12.18 -14.61
C ALA A 140 -5.77 -13.16 -15.79
N ASP A 141 -4.56 -13.70 -15.99
CA ASP A 141 -4.27 -14.64 -17.07
C ASP A 141 -4.93 -16.01 -16.87
N VAL A 142 -5.01 -16.48 -15.62
CA VAL A 142 -5.48 -17.84 -15.31
C VAL A 142 -6.97 -17.90 -14.95
N VAL A 143 -7.52 -16.80 -14.43
CA VAL A 143 -8.92 -16.75 -13.97
C VAL A 143 -9.85 -16.20 -15.05
N GLU A 144 -10.97 -16.89 -15.27
CA GLU A 144 -12.08 -16.47 -16.12
C GLU A 144 -12.56 -15.05 -15.76
N THR A 145 -12.87 -14.23 -16.78
CA THR A 145 -13.23 -12.81 -16.62
C THR A 145 -14.28 -12.54 -15.54
N GLY A 146 -15.34 -13.37 -15.46
CA GLY A 146 -16.41 -13.21 -14.47
C GLY A 146 -16.00 -13.49 -13.01
N LYS A 147 -14.88 -14.18 -12.78
CA LYS A 147 -14.38 -14.55 -11.44
C LYS A 147 -13.16 -13.71 -11.00
N ARG A 148 -12.63 -12.86 -11.87
CA ARG A 148 -11.42 -12.05 -11.60
C ARG A 148 -11.58 -11.13 -10.39
N ALA A 149 -12.72 -10.45 -10.27
CA ALA A 149 -12.99 -9.59 -9.12
C ALA A 149 -12.88 -10.36 -7.80
N SER A 150 -13.47 -11.57 -7.72
CA SER A 150 -13.34 -12.42 -6.53
C SER A 150 -11.89 -12.86 -6.29
N ALA A 151 -11.15 -13.24 -7.33
CA ALA A 151 -9.75 -13.62 -7.20
C ALA A 151 -8.88 -12.47 -6.69
N PHE A 152 -9.08 -11.25 -7.18
CA PHE A 152 -8.37 -10.06 -6.71
C PHE A 152 -8.71 -9.74 -5.25
N SER A 153 -9.99 -9.82 -4.86
CA SER A 153 -10.40 -9.67 -3.47
C SER A 153 -9.75 -10.70 -2.54
N TRP A 154 -9.62 -11.95 -2.99
CA TRP A 154 -8.94 -13.00 -2.21
C TRP A 154 -7.44 -12.76 -2.08
N ILE A 155 -6.75 -12.29 -3.12
CA ILE A 155 -5.33 -11.92 -3.03
C ILE A 155 -5.14 -10.84 -1.96
N THR A 156 -5.94 -9.77 -1.99
CA THR A 156 -5.87 -8.69 -1.00
C THR A 156 -6.27 -9.17 0.40
N GLY A 157 -7.29 -10.01 0.53
CA GLY A 157 -7.69 -10.57 1.83
C GLY A 157 -6.62 -11.47 2.45
N LEU A 158 -5.96 -12.29 1.63
CA LEU A 158 -4.85 -13.14 2.07
C LEU A 158 -3.62 -12.32 2.44
N TYR A 159 -3.36 -11.20 1.77
CA TYR A 159 -2.33 -10.24 2.17
C TYR A 159 -2.57 -9.76 3.61
N SER A 160 -3.76 -9.23 3.90
CA SER A 160 -4.09 -8.77 5.26
C SER A 160 -4.06 -9.90 6.30
N ALA A 161 -4.57 -11.09 5.96
CA ALA A 161 -4.53 -12.24 6.88
C ALA A 161 -3.09 -12.72 7.15
N SER A 162 -2.22 -12.66 6.15
CA SER A 162 -0.80 -13.00 6.26
C SER A 162 -0.07 -12.06 7.21
N HIS A 163 -0.39 -10.76 7.15
CA HIS A 163 0.16 -9.77 8.05
C HIS A 163 -0.24 -10.02 9.51
N VAL A 164 -1.54 -10.25 9.78
CA VAL A 164 -2.02 -10.60 11.13
C VAL A 164 -1.30 -11.84 11.66
N LEU A 165 -1.13 -12.86 10.82
CA LEU A 165 -0.44 -14.08 11.20
C LEU A 165 1.07 -13.86 11.40
N GLY A 166 1.71 -13.01 10.60
CA GLY A 166 3.10 -12.59 10.77
C GLY A 166 3.33 -11.91 12.12
N ASN A 167 2.48 -10.94 12.47
CA ASN A 167 2.53 -10.27 13.77
C ASN A 167 2.21 -11.22 14.94
N LEU A 168 1.30 -12.18 14.76
CA LEU A 168 1.03 -13.23 15.75
C LEU A 168 2.25 -14.12 15.97
N LEU A 169 2.93 -14.54 14.89
CA LEU A 169 4.16 -15.31 14.98
C LEU A 169 5.25 -14.49 15.68
N ALA A 170 5.44 -13.24 15.30
CA ALA A 170 6.37 -12.33 15.97
C ALA A 170 6.11 -12.34 17.48
N ARG A 171 4.86 -12.12 17.92
CA ARG A 171 4.50 -12.07 19.34
C ARG A 171 4.89 -13.29 20.17
N PHE A 172 4.80 -14.49 19.60
CA PHE A 172 5.01 -15.75 20.33
C PHE A 172 6.39 -16.38 20.11
N LEU A 173 7.07 -16.07 19.01
CA LEU A 173 8.40 -16.59 18.74
C LEU A 173 9.44 -15.83 19.58
N PRO A 174 10.47 -16.47 20.16
CA PRO A 174 11.57 -15.75 20.80
C PRO A 174 12.33 -14.89 19.77
N GLU A 175 12.77 -13.69 20.18
CA GLU A 175 13.51 -12.73 19.33
C GLU A 175 14.66 -13.35 18.54
N LYS A 176 15.48 -14.16 19.23
CA LYS A 176 16.64 -14.84 18.65
C LYS A 176 16.33 -15.76 17.46
N TYR A 177 15.11 -16.26 17.33
CA TYR A 177 14.72 -17.19 16.26
C TYR A 177 13.95 -16.52 15.12
N ILE A 178 13.60 -15.24 15.23
CA ILE A 178 12.70 -14.59 14.27
C ILE A 178 13.36 -14.42 12.90
N PHE A 179 14.60 -13.93 12.85
CA PHE A 179 15.29 -13.81 11.57
C PHE A 179 15.60 -15.17 10.95
N ASP A 180 15.99 -16.17 11.75
CA ASP A 180 16.23 -17.54 11.27
C ASP A 180 14.97 -18.13 10.60
N VAL A 181 13.81 -18.02 11.28
CA VAL A 181 12.53 -18.52 10.77
C VAL A 181 12.06 -17.70 9.57
N SER A 182 12.21 -16.38 9.60
CA SER A 182 11.86 -15.51 8.47
C SER A 182 12.65 -15.88 7.21
N ILE A 183 13.97 -16.05 7.31
CA ILE A 183 14.81 -16.44 6.17
C ILE A 183 14.45 -17.83 5.65
N ALA A 184 14.23 -18.80 6.55
CA ALA A 184 13.82 -20.14 6.13
C ALA A 184 12.53 -20.09 5.29
N LEU A 185 11.53 -19.34 5.73
CA LEU A 185 10.28 -19.14 5.00
C LEU A 185 10.48 -18.38 3.69
N LEU A 186 11.28 -17.30 3.69
CA LEU A 186 11.58 -16.51 2.50
C LEU A 186 12.36 -17.31 1.45
N LEU A 187 13.24 -18.22 1.84
CA LEU A 187 13.94 -19.14 0.93
C LEU A 187 13.01 -20.20 0.33
N CYS A 188 12.05 -20.70 1.12
CA CYS A 188 11.07 -21.67 0.63
C CYS A 188 10.19 -21.09 -0.48
N CYS A 189 9.91 -19.78 -0.48
CA CYS A 189 9.04 -19.12 -1.45
C CYS A 189 9.52 -19.20 -2.91
N PRO A 190 10.73 -18.72 -3.27
CA PRO A 190 11.24 -18.81 -4.64
C PRO A 190 11.48 -20.26 -5.06
N ILE A 191 11.87 -21.15 -4.14
CA ILE A 191 11.99 -22.59 -4.39
C ILE A 191 10.63 -23.17 -4.80
N TYR A 192 9.59 -22.88 -4.03
CA TYR A 192 8.24 -23.35 -4.31
C TYR A 192 7.73 -22.79 -5.65
N ILE A 193 7.91 -21.50 -5.91
CA ILE A 193 7.54 -20.87 -7.17
C ILE A 193 8.28 -21.52 -8.34
N TYR A 194 9.58 -21.80 -8.21
CA TYR A 194 10.38 -22.43 -9.24
C TYR A 194 9.82 -23.80 -9.64
N PHE A 195 9.47 -24.65 -8.68
CA PHE A 195 8.98 -26.01 -8.96
C PHE A 195 7.50 -26.07 -9.33
N PHE A 196 6.63 -25.31 -8.66
CA PHE A 196 5.18 -25.53 -8.74
C PHE A 196 4.42 -24.46 -9.52
N LEU A 197 4.90 -23.22 -9.59
CA LEU A 197 4.22 -22.19 -10.36
C LEU A 197 4.42 -22.45 -11.86
N ARG A 198 3.33 -22.43 -12.63
CA ARG A 198 3.39 -22.54 -14.10
C ARG A 198 3.51 -21.16 -14.71
N GLU A 199 4.28 -21.03 -15.78
CA GLU A 199 4.32 -19.81 -16.58
C GLU A 199 3.00 -19.65 -17.35
N THR A 200 2.51 -18.42 -17.45
CA THR A 200 1.27 -18.06 -18.17
C THR A 200 1.55 -17.42 -19.52
N VAL A 201 2.69 -16.75 -19.65
CA VAL A 201 3.08 -16.11 -20.90
C VAL A 201 3.65 -17.15 -21.87
N ASN A 202 2.91 -17.41 -22.95
CA ASN A 202 3.41 -18.21 -24.05
C ASN A 202 4.39 -17.38 -24.88
N TYR A 203 5.63 -17.85 -24.99
CA TYR A 203 6.63 -17.24 -25.87
C TYR A 203 6.18 -17.43 -27.33
N GLY A 204 5.56 -16.40 -27.91
CA GLY A 204 5.36 -16.33 -29.36
C GLY A 204 6.71 -16.31 -30.09
N PRO A 205 6.77 -16.72 -31.37
CA PRO A 205 7.99 -16.59 -32.16
C PRO A 205 8.45 -15.13 -32.10
N ARG A 206 9.65 -14.91 -31.55
CA ARG A 206 10.29 -13.59 -31.48
C ARG A 206 10.30 -13.03 -32.89
N GLN A 207 9.43 -12.05 -33.14
CA GLN A 207 9.62 -11.20 -34.30
C GLN A 207 10.86 -10.38 -33.95
N ASP A 208 11.99 -10.75 -34.54
CA ASP A 208 13.27 -10.03 -34.47
C ASP A 208 13.06 -8.62 -35.01
N GLN A 209 12.51 -7.76 -34.16
CA GLN A 209 12.54 -6.33 -34.35
C GLN A 209 13.75 -5.87 -33.55
N GLU A 210 14.87 -5.74 -34.27
CA GLU A 210 16.11 -5.09 -33.86
C GLU A 210 15.82 -3.68 -33.33
N SER A 211 15.31 -3.60 -32.12
CA SER A 211 15.25 -2.39 -31.35
C SER A 211 16.03 -2.68 -30.09
N THR A 212 17.15 -2.00 -29.91
CA THR A 212 17.95 -2.02 -28.70
C THR A 212 17.03 -1.93 -27.48
N TRP A 213 17.31 -2.69 -26.42
CA TRP A 213 16.55 -2.67 -25.16
C TRP A 213 16.23 -1.23 -24.72
N SER A 214 17.20 -0.32 -24.88
CA SER A 214 17.05 1.12 -24.62
C SER A 214 15.95 1.80 -25.45
N THR A 215 15.81 1.48 -26.73
CA THR A 215 14.78 2.03 -27.61
C THR A 215 13.38 1.53 -27.24
N ARG A 216 13.26 0.28 -26.78
CA ARG A 216 12.00 -0.27 -26.24
C ARG A 216 11.60 0.41 -24.93
N ILE A 217 12.54 0.56 -23.99
CA ILE A 217 12.32 1.32 -22.76
C ILE A 217 11.87 2.74 -23.08
N PHE A 218 12.59 3.47 -23.95
CA PHE A 218 12.27 4.85 -24.28
C PHE A 218 10.87 4.99 -24.92
N ARG A 219 10.49 4.07 -25.81
CA ARG A 219 9.15 4.01 -26.39
C ARG A 219 8.08 3.71 -25.32
N GLY A 220 8.36 2.80 -24.38
CA GLY A 220 7.50 2.50 -23.24
C GLY A 220 7.28 3.71 -22.34
N VAL A 221 8.36 4.39 -21.96
CA VAL A 221 8.33 5.62 -21.15
C VAL A 221 7.55 6.74 -21.84
N SER A 222 7.79 6.98 -23.14
CA SER A 222 7.08 8.03 -23.88
C SER A 222 5.57 7.74 -24.05
N LYS A 223 5.19 6.47 -24.26
CA LYS A 223 3.77 6.06 -24.28
C LYS A 223 3.13 6.26 -22.91
N ARG A 224 3.86 5.95 -21.82
CA ARG A 224 3.35 6.15 -20.47
C ARG A 224 3.20 7.62 -20.12
N TYR A 225 4.14 8.47 -20.52
CA TYR A 225 4.03 9.92 -20.36
C TYR A 225 2.75 10.47 -21.02
N ARG A 226 2.46 10.06 -22.26
CA ARG A 226 1.19 10.41 -22.93
C ARG A 226 -0.02 9.92 -22.15
N SER A 227 -0.02 8.66 -21.73
CA SER A 227 -1.11 8.07 -20.92
C SER A 227 -1.33 8.78 -19.58
N MET A 228 -0.26 9.21 -18.89
CA MET A 228 -0.35 9.99 -17.65
C MET A 228 -0.87 11.40 -17.90
N ARG A 229 -0.47 12.04 -19.02
CA ARG A 229 -1.01 13.34 -19.43
C ARG A 229 -2.51 13.25 -19.68
N ASP A 230 -2.95 12.22 -20.39
CA ASP A 230 -4.38 12.00 -20.65
C ASP A 230 -5.15 11.75 -19.34
N ALA A 231 -4.58 10.94 -18.44
CA ALA A 231 -5.14 10.71 -17.11
C ALA A 231 -5.24 12.01 -16.28
N ALA A 232 -4.21 12.87 -16.34
CA ALA A 232 -4.21 14.16 -15.65
C ALA A 232 -5.33 15.07 -16.18
N ILE A 233 -5.55 15.10 -17.50
CA ILE A 233 -6.63 15.89 -18.11
C ILE A 233 -8.00 15.42 -17.59
N ILE A 234 -8.23 14.10 -17.52
CA ILE A 234 -9.47 13.52 -17.00
C ILE A 234 -9.69 13.94 -15.53
N VAL A 235 -8.66 13.77 -14.70
CA VAL A 235 -8.73 14.07 -13.26
C VAL A 235 -8.91 15.56 -12.99
N ILE A 236 -8.24 16.44 -13.73
CA ILE A 236 -8.33 17.89 -13.55
C ILE A 236 -9.70 18.44 -13.98
N ARG A 237 -10.34 17.82 -14.99
CA ARG A 237 -11.64 18.25 -15.50
C ARG A 237 -12.80 17.91 -14.57
N SER A 238 -12.77 16.74 -13.92
CA SER A 238 -13.81 16.39 -12.93
C SER A 238 -13.54 17.06 -11.59
N GLN A 239 -14.55 17.77 -11.07
CA GLN A 239 -14.46 18.40 -9.76
C GLN A 239 -14.25 17.35 -8.65
N THR A 240 -14.94 16.21 -8.77
CA THR A 240 -14.85 15.10 -7.82
C THR A 240 -13.47 14.44 -7.87
N LEU A 241 -12.95 14.11 -9.05
CA LEU A 241 -11.62 13.48 -9.19
C LEU A 241 -10.48 14.41 -8.77
N ARG A 242 -10.60 15.71 -9.04
CA ARG A 242 -9.65 16.72 -8.54
C ARG A 242 -9.68 16.79 -7.01
N GLY A 243 -10.86 16.84 -6.42
CA GLY A 243 -11.02 16.88 -4.97
C GLY A 243 -10.46 15.63 -4.29
N ILE A 244 -10.79 14.43 -4.80
CA ILE A 244 -10.32 13.17 -4.21
C ILE A 244 -8.81 12.99 -4.36
N SER A 245 -8.20 13.57 -5.41
CA SER A 245 -6.74 13.61 -5.58
C SER A 245 -6.07 14.40 -4.45
N ILE A 246 -6.64 15.55 -4.07
CA ILE A 246 -6.13 16.38 -2.95
C ILE A 246 -6.32 15.65 -1.61
N VAL A 247 -7.50 15.06 -1.39
CA VAL A 247 -7.79 14.23 -0.21
C VAL A 247 -6.77 13.10 -0.06
N SER A 248 -6.53 12.36 -1.15
CA SER A 248 -5.60 11.22 -1.20
C SER A 248 -4.16 11.65 -0.96
N PHE A 249 -3.74 12.80 -1.51
CA PHE A 249 -2.40 13.35 -1.28
C PHE A 249 -2.15 13.61 0.20
N PHE A 250 -3.01 14.41 0.84
CA PHE A 250 -2.83 14.78 2.25
C PHE A 250 -3.03 13.61 3.20
N TYR A 251 -3.97 12.71 2.92
CA TYR A 251 -4.15 11.49 3.69
C TYR A 251 -2.90 10.61 3.66
N GLN A 252 -2.38 10.34 2.46
CA GLN A 252 -1.19 9.53 2.28
C GLN A 252 0.04 10.18 2.92
N LEU A 253 0.17 11.50 2.81
CA LEU A 253 1.27 12.27 3.40
C LEU A 253 1.26 12.14 4.93
N GLY A 254 0.08 12.22 5.57
CA GLY A 254 -0.07 12.01 7.00
C GLY A 254 0.16 10.55 7.41
N MET A 255 -0.56 9.61 6.80
CA MET A 255 -0.55 8.20 7.20
C MET A 255 0.82 7.54 7.01
N THR A 256 1.51 7.83 5.90
CA THR A 256 2.88 7.34 5.68
C THR A 256 3.83 7.90 6.74
N GLY A 257 3.62 9.16 7.13
CA GLY A 257 4.45 9.84 8.13
C GLY A 257 4.35 9.18 9.48
N ILE A 258 3.14 8.85 9.90
CA ILE A 258 2.90 8.11 11.15
C ILE A 258 3.52 6.72 11.04
N SER A 259 3.19 5.96 9.98
CA SER A 259 3.65 4.57 9.82
C SER A 259 5.18 4.45 9.82
N ASN A 260 5.89 5.46 9.30
CA ASN A 260 7.34 5.46 9.22
C ASN A 260 8.04 5.64 10.58
N VAL A 261 7.40 6.34 11.53
CA VAL A 261 8.05 6.74 12.80
C VAL A 261 7.38 6.14 14.03
N LEU A 262 6.21 5.51 13.88
CA LEU A 262 5.35 5.11 15.00
C LEU A 262 6.06 4.17 15.98
N LEU A 263 6.70 3.11 15.50
CA LEU A 263 7.30 2.11 16.38
C LEU A 263 8.50 2.69 17.16
N TYR A 264 9.34 3.48 16.50
CA TYR A 264 10.46 4.20 17.14
C TYR A 264 9.96 5.23 18.16
N TYR A 265 8.88 5.95 17.84
CA TYR A 265 8.22 6.84 18.80
C TYR A 265 7.73 6.07 20.04
N LEU A 266 7.07 4.93 19.85
CA LEU A 266 6.53 4.12 20.95
C LEU A 266 7.65 3.54 21.82
N GLU A 267 8.80 3.19 21.24
CA GLU A 267 9.99 2.83 22.03
C GLU A 267 10.46 4.01 22.87
N ALA A 268 10.74 5.15 22.23
CA ALA A 268 11.34 6.29 22.89
C ALA A 268 10.41 6.94 23.93
N ALA A 269 9.10 6.86 23.74
CA ALA A 269 8.10 7.43 24.64
C ALA A 269 7.71 6.48 25.79
N PHE A 270 7.61 5.18 25.53
CA PHE A 270 7.01 4.21 26.46
C PHE A 270 7.83 2.96 26.74
N GLY A 271 9.02 2.82 26.12
CA GLY A 271 9.84 1.61 26.22
C GLY A 271 9.14 0.39 25.68
N PHE A 272 8.36 0.55 24.60
CA PHE A 272 7.66 -0.58 24.01
C PHE A 272 8.66 -1.62 23.51
N THR A 273 8.29 -2.88 23.70
CA THR A 273 9.06 -4.00 23.19
C THR A 273 8.36 -4.56 21.97
N LYS A 274 9.09 -5.36 21.18
CA LYS A 274 8.55 -6.23 20.15
C LYS A 274 7.15 -6.80 20.42
N ASN A 275 6.90 -7.34 21.61
CA ASN A 275 5.59 -7.94 21.93
C ASN A 275 4.45 -6.92 21.84
N GLN A 276 4.68 -5.71 22.32
CA GLN A 276 3.68 -4.63 22.32
C GLN A 276 3.49 -4.04 20.92
N TYR A 277 4.56 -3.99 20.11
CA TYR A 277 4.44 -3.64 18.69
C TYR A 277 3.56 -4.65 17.97
N SER A 278 3.82 -5.95 18.13
CA SER A 278 3.02 -7.01 17.51
C SER A 278 1.56 -6.96 17.95
N GLU A 279 1.28 -6.71 19.24
CA GLU A 279 -0.10 -6.57 19.73
C GLU A 279 -0.84 -5.39 19.08
N ILE A 280 -0.19 -4.23 18.95
CA ILE A 280 -0.77 -3.06 18.27
C ILE A 280 -1.04 -3.34 16.79
N LEU A 281 -0.07 -3.93 16.08
CA LEU A 281 -0.21 -4.23 14.66
C LEU A 281 -1.34 -5.25 14.42
N ILE A 282 -1.45 -6.28 15.27
CA ILE A 282 -2.58 -7.24 15.21
C ILE A 282 -3.92 -6.52 15.38
N VAL A 283 -4.05 -5.61 16.35
CA VAL A 283 -5.31 -4.86 16.57
C VAL A 283 -5.69 -4.05 15.34
N VAL A 284 -4.74 -3.34 14.74
CA VAL A 284 -4.98 -2.52 13.54
C VAL A 284 -5.35 -3.41 12.35
N GLU A 285 -4.60 -4.47 12.09
CA GLU A 285 -4.76 -5.32 10.91
C GLU A 285 -6.00 -6.21 10.98
N ALA A 286 -6.25 -6.85 12.12
CA ALA A 286 -7.47 -7.61 12.34
C ALA A 286 -8.70 -6.68 12.30
N GLY A 287 -8.57 -5.48 12.87
CA GLY A 287 -9.59 -4.43 12.80
C GLY A 287 -9.90 -4.01 11.37
N SER A 288 -8.88 -3.84 10.53
CA SER A 288 -9.01 -3.52 9.11
C SER A 288 -9.76 -4.62 8.34
N ILE A 289 -9.45 -5.89 8.59
CA ILE A 289 -10.15 -7.03 7.97
C ILE A 289 -11.64 -7.02 8.36
N VAL A 290 -11.95 -6.88 9.65
CA VAL A 290 -13.33 -6.79 10.14
C VAL A 290 -14.06 -5.61 9.51
N SER A 291 -13.40 -4.47 9.39
CA SER A 291 -13.97 -3.28 8.80
C SER A 291 -14.36 -3.49 7.34
N GLN A 292 -13.44 -4.04 6.54
CA GLN A 292 -13.66 -4.22 5.11
C GLN A 292 -14.70 -5.32 4.80
N ILE A 293 -14.71 -6.40 5.57
CA ILE A 293 -15.60 -7.56 5.32
C ILE A 293 -16.99 -7.35 5.92
N LEU A 294 -17.09 -6.75 7.11
CA LEU A 294 -18.35 -6.64 7.86
C LEU A 294 -18.90 -5.22 7.90
N VAL A 295 -18.06 -4.24 8.31
CA VAL A 295 -18.54 -2.87 8.56
C VAL A 295 -18.89 -2.16 7.26
N LEU A 296 -18.01 -2.21 6.25
CA LEU A 296 -18.19 -1.52 4.98
C LEU A 296 -19.47 -1.98 4.25
N PRO A 297 -19.72 -3.29 4.02
CA PRO A 297 -20.93 -3.71 3.31
C PRO A 297 -22.23 -3.41 4.06
N LEU A 298 -22.18 -3.36 5.40
CA LEU A 298 -23.34 -3.05 6.24
C LEU A 298 -23.67 -1.55 6.25
N VAL A 299 -22.64 -0.70 6.32
CA VAL A 299 -22.78 0.75 6.49
C VAL A 299 -22.90 1.48 5.15
N ASN A 300 -22.23 1.03 4.10
CA ASN A 300 -22.26 1.68 2.78
C ASN A 300 -23.67 1.93 2.22
N PRO A 301 -24.61 0.98 2.23
CA PRO A 301 -25.97 1.23 1.73
C PRO A 301 -26.77 2.22 2.58
N LEU A 302 -26.35 2.50 3.82
CA LEU A 302 -27.08 3.37 4.76
C LEU A 302 -26.66 4.83 4.64
N VAL A 303 -25.36 5.10 4.47
CA VAL A 303 -24.80 6.46 4.56
C VAL A 303 -24.05 6.93 3.31
N GLY A 304 -23.75 6.01 2.39
CA GLY A 304 -22.98 6.30 1.17
C GLY A 304 -21.49 6.51 1.41
N GLU A 305 -20.74 6.53 0.31
CA GLU A 305 -19.27 6.46 0.31
C GLU A 305 -18.63 7.75 0.85
N LYS A 306 -19.22 8.92 0.58
CA LYS A 306 -18.71 10.20 1.09
C LYS A 306 -18.72 10.25 2.62
N VAL A 307 -19.80 9.79 3.24
CA VAL A 307 -19.91 9.79 4.71
C VAL A 307 -18.91 8.81 5.31
N ILE A 308 -18.76 7.62 4.72
CA ILE A 308 -17.75 6.65 5.15
C ILE A 308 -16.34 7.25 5.07
N LEU A 309 -16.02 7.93 3.97
CA LEU A 309 -14.73 8.61 3.81
C LEU A 309 -14.52 9.65 4.92
N CYS A 310 -15.50 10.53 5.18
CA CYS A 310 -15.41 11.54 6.23
C CYS A 310 -15.24 10.93 7.63
N VAL A 311 -15.98 9.85 7.95
CA VAL A 311 -15.87 9.14 9.23
C VAL A 311 -14.51 8.46 9.37
N GLY A 312 -14.02 7.81 8.31
CA GLY A 312 -12.69 7.20 8.29
C GLY A 312 -11.58 8.24 8.49
N LEU A 313 -11.69 9.40 7.85
CA LEU A 313 -10.73 10.50 8.02
C LEU A 313 -10.78 11.10 9.43
N LEU A 314 -11.97 11.23 10.03
CA LEU A 314 -12.10 11.67 11.41
C LEU A 314 -11.46 10.67 12.39
N ALA A 315 -11.66 9.37 12.16
CA ALA A 315 -10.97 8.32 12.91
C ALA A 315 -9.45 8.35 12.71
N SER A 316 -8.98 8.70 11.51
CA SER A 316 -7.56 8.88 11.23
C SER A 316 -6.97 10.05 12.02
N ILE A 317 -7.70 11.17 12.13
CA ILE A 317 -7.29 12.31 12.95
C ILE A 317 -7.20 11.90 14.42
N ALA A 318 -8.19 11.16 14.93
CA ALA A 318 -8.17 10.63 16.29
C ALA A 318 -6.97 9.69 16.50
N TYR A 319 -6.74 8.75 15.59
CA TYR A 319 -5.58 7.85 15.57
C TYR A 319 -4.25 8.63 15.66
N ALA A 320 -4.09 9.67 14.85
CA ALA A 320 -2.88 10.49 14.88
C ALA A 320 -2.73 11.28 16.18
N LEU A 321 -3.80 11.95 16.64
CA LEU A 321 -3.74 12.78 17.85
C LEU A 321 -3.55 11.95 19.12
N PHE A 322 -4.21 10.80 19.26
CA PHE A 322 -4.05 9.93 20.43
C PHE A 322 -2.65 9.33 20.49
N TYR A 323 -2.04 8.98 19.35
CA TYR A 323 -0.62 8.60 19.35
C TYR A 323 0.28 9.79 19.66
N GLY A 324 0.13 10.92 18.97
CA GLY A 324 1.03 12.07 19.11
C GLY A 324 1.00 12.72 20.49
N LEU A 325 -0.14 12.63 21.19
CA LEU A 325 -0.36 13.21 22.52
C LEU A 325 -0.54 12.14 23.61
N ALA A 326 -0.08 10.91 23.37
CA ALA A 326 -0.22 9.83 24.34
C ALA A 326 0.49 10.19 25.66
N TRP A 327 -0.25 10.15 26.77
CA TRP A 327 0.28 10.40 28.11
C TRP A 327 0.57 9.10 28.89
N ALA A 328 0.11 7.97 28.36
CA ALA A 328 0.29 6.65 28.96
C ALA A 328 0.28 5.57 27.89
N SER A 329 0.95 4.45 28.15
CA SER A 329 1.09 3.32 27.23
C SER A 329 -0.25 2.77 26.72
N TRP A 330 -1.29 2.74 27.55
CA TRP A 330 -2.61 2.22 27.14
C TRP A 330 -3.28 3.10 26.05
N VAL A 331 -2.92 4.39 25.97
CA VAL A 331 -3.45 5.32 24.96
C VAL A 331 -3.00 4.92 23.55
N ALA A 332 -1.83 4.30 23.42
CA ALA A 332 -1.37 3.71 22.17
C ALA A 332 -2.34 2.61 21.66
N TYR A 333 -2.82 1.74 22.56
CA TYR A 333 -3.79 0.69 22.21
C TYR A 333 -5.18 1.27 21.90
N LEU A 334 -5.62 2.30 22.65
CA LEU A 334 -6.83 3.04 22.30
C LEU A 334 -6.69 3.64 20.90
N SER A 335 -5.55 4.25 20.60
CA SER A 335 -5.27 4.80 19.29
C SER A 335 -5.34 3.73 18.20
N ALA A 336 -4.65 2.60 18.40
CA ALA A 336 -4.69 1.44 17.50
C ALA A 336 -6.11 0.95 17.18
N SER A 337 -7.05 1.03 18.14
CA SER A 337 -8.45 0.63 17.94
C SER A 337 -9.18 1.46 16.87
N PHE A 338 -8.79 2.72 16.65
CA PHE A 338 -9.29 3.53 15.53
C PHE A 338 -8.88 2.97 14.16
N GLY A 339 -7.89 2.06 14.11
CA GLY A 339 -7.55 1.20 12.98
C GLY A 339 -8.73 0.52 12.34
N VAL A 340 -9.70 0.09 13.15
CA VAL A 340 -10.94 -0.52 12.65
C VAL A 340 -11.70 0.46 11.77
N ILE A 341 -11.74 1.75 12.09
CA ILE A 341 -12.58 2.72 11.37
C ILE A 341 -11.81 3.39 10.23
N TYR A 342 -10.55 3.80 10.45
CA TYR A 342 -9.81 4.48 9.40
C TYR A 342 -9.46 3.57 8.21
N ALA A 343 -9.44 2.25 8.39
CA ALA A 343 -9.26 1.29 7.31
C ALA A 343 -10.31 1.41 6.19
N LEU A 344 -11.43 2.12 6.44
CA LEU A 344 -12.47 2.39 5.46
C LEU A 344 -12.12 3.51 4.46
N VAL A 345 -11.06 4.28 4.71
CA VAL A 345 -10.67 5.42 3.86
C VAL A 345 -10.32 4.96 2.44
N ASP A 346 -9.50 3.92 2.29
CA ASP A 346 -9.07 3.47 0.96
C ASP A 346 -10.23 2.88 0.13
N PRO A 347 -11.05 1.94 0.66
CA PRO A 347 -12.22 1.44 -0.08
C PRO A 347 -13.21 2.55 -0.47
N ALA A 348 -13.49 3.50 0.43
CA ALA A 348 -14.39 4.61 0.14
C ALA A 348 -13.81 5.53 -0.94
N THR A 349 -12.51 5.79 -0.90
CA THR A 349 -11.78 6.55 -1.92
C THR A 349 -11.89 5.87 -3.28
N TYR A 350 -11.63 4.56 -3.37
CA TYR A 350 -11.76 3.82 -4.62
C TYR A 350 -13.19 3.80 -5.18
N ALA A 351 -14.19 3.68 -4.30
CA ALA A 351 -15.60 3.71 -4.70
C ALA A 351 -16.01 5.08 -5.26
N ILE A 352 -15.57 6.18 -4.64
CA ILE A 352 -15.81 7.55 -5.15
C ILE A 352 -15.14 7.74 -6.51
N ILE A 353 -13.88 7.31 -6.67
CA ILE A 353 -13.16 7.39 -7.96
C ILE A 353 -13.90 6.59 -9.04
N SER A 354 -14.40 5.40 -8.69
CA SER A 354 -15.16 4.54 -9.60
C SER A 354 -16.47 5.18 -10.06
N LYS A 355 -17.17 5.94 -9.21
CA LYS A 355 -18.44 6.62 -9.59
C LYS A 355 -18.20 7.90 -10.38
N ALA A 356 -17.08 8.56 -10.14
CA ALA A 356 -16.72 9.83 -10.79
C ALA A 356 -15.97 9.66 -12.13
N SER A 357 -15.82 8.43 -12.63
CA SER A 357 -15.12 8.15 -13.89
C SER A 357 -15.87 7.16 -14.77
N SER A 358 -15.71 7.29 -16.08
CA SER A 358 -16.22 6.32 -17.06
C SER A 358 -15.48 4.97 -16.91
N SER A 359 -16.10 3.88 -17.34
CA SER A 359 -15.47 2.54 -17.33
C SER A 359 -14.16 2.49 -18.15
N ALA A 360 -14.04 3.31 -19.20
CA ALA A 360 -12.84 3.41 -20.03
C ALA A 360 -11.70 4.21 -19.36
N ASP A 361 -12.04 5.12 -18.44
CA ASP A 361 -11.09 6.03 -17.81
C ASP A 361 -10.78 5.69 -16.35
N GLN A 362 -11.54 4.79 -15.73
CA GLN A 362 -11.36 4.39 -14.33
C GLN A 362 -9.93 3.97 -14.01
N GLY A 363 -9.33 3.11 -14.84
CA GLY A 363 -7.93 2.68 -14.65
C GLY A 363 -6.92 3.82 -14.81
N LYS A 364 -7.21 4.81 -15.67
CA LYS A 364 -6.36 6.00 -15.84
C LYS A 364 -6.46 6.90 -14.61
N ALA A 365 -7.67 7.16 -14.13
CA ALA A 365 -7.92 7.99 -12.95
C ALA A 365 -7.29 7.37 -11.69
N GLN A 366 -7.54 6.09 -11.43
CA GLN A 366 -6.92 5.36 -10.31
C GLN A 366 -5.39 5.35 -10.41
N GLY A 367 -4.84 5.09 -11.61
CA GLY A 367 -3.40 5.11 -11.82
C GLY A 367 -2.75 6.48 -11.59
N PHE A 368 -3.44 7.57 -11.93
CA PHE A 368 -2.97 8.93 -11.67
C PHE A 368 -3.00 9.28 -10.17
N ILE A 369 -4.10 8.94 -9.49
CA ILE A 369 -4.25 9.17 -8.04
C ILE A 369 -3.24 8.34 -7.24
N ALA A 370 -3.00 7.08 -7.64
CA ALA A 370 -1.94 6.26 -7.04
C ALA A 370 -0.55 6.89 -7.24
N GLY A 371 -0.30 7.56 -8.38
CA GLY A 371 0.91 8.35 -8.59
C GLY A 371 1.04 9.54 -7.63
N ILE A 372 -0.06 10.25 -7.36
CA ILE A 372 -0.10 11.33 -6.36
C ILE A 372 0.17 10.80 -4.95
N GLN A 373 -0.42 9.66 -4.59
CA GLN A 373 -0.15 8.98 -3.32
C GLN A 373 1.33 8.56 -3.23
N ALA A 374 1.93 8.05 -4.31
CA ALA A 374 3.35 7.72 -4.33
C ALA A 374 4.24 8.94 -4.07
N ILE A 375 3.88 10.12 -4.62
CA ILE A 375 4.58 11.38 -4.35
C ILE A 375 4.49 11.74 -2.86
N ALA A 376 3.29 11.69 -2.28
CA ALA A 376 3.11 11.93 -0.85
C ALA A 376 3.90 10.94 0.03
N SER A 377 3.98 9.68 -0.39
CA SER A 377 4.65 8.61 0.37
C SER A 377 6.15 8.82 0.51
N PHE A 378 6.84 9.40 -0.49
CA PHE A 378 8.28 9.69 -0.35
C PHE A 378 8.55 11.07 0.26
N LEU A 379 7.64 12.05 0.07
CA LEU A 379 7.75 13.38 0.69
C LEU A 379 7.53 13.32 2.20
N SER A 380 6.70 12.39 2.67
CA SER A 380 6.34 12.31 4.08
C SER A 380 7.55 11.98 4.98
N PRO A 381 8.35 10.92 4.73
CA PRO A 381 9.53 10.64 5.54
C PRO A 381 10.59 11.75 5.52
N LEU A 382 10.70 12.52 4.44
CA LEU A 382 11.62 13.68 4.36
C LEU A 382 11.29 14.77 5.39
N ALA A 383 10.02 14.93 5.76
CA ALA A 383 9.60 15.90 6.76
C ALA A 383 9.46 15.25 8.15
N MET A 384 8.84 14.08 8.23
CA MET A 384 8.43 13.48 9.50
C MET A 384 9.58 12.80 10.24
N SER A 385 10.55 12.21 9.54
CA SER A 385 11.68 11.52 10.19
C SER A 385 12.63 12.51 10.87
N PRO A 386 13.09 13.60 10.22
CA PRO A 386 13.91 14.61 10.89
C PRO A 386 13.17 15.29 12.05
N LEU A 387 11.86 15.54 11.89
CA LEU A 387 11.05 16.15 12.93
C LEU A 387 10.92 15.23 14.16
N THR A 388 10.72 13.92 13.93
CA THR A 388 10.70 12.93 15.02
C THR A 388 12.06 12.87 15.71
N ALA A 389 13.15 12.74 14.94
CA ALA A 389 14.50 12.72 15.49
C ALA A 389 14.80 13.95 16.37
N TRP A 390 14.36 15.14 15.95
CA TRP A 390 14.56 16.37 16.72
C TRP A 390 13.74 16.38 18.02
N PHE A 391 12.47 15.98 17.98
CA PHE A 391 11.59 15.97 19.17
C PHE A 391 11.84 14.80 20.14
N LEU A 392 12.55 13.77 19.70
CA LEU A 392 13.06 12.71 20.57
C LEU A 392 14.41 13.06 21.21
N SER A 393 15.18 13.99 20.63
CA SER A 393 16.46 14.45 21.16
C SER A 393 16.33 15.38 22.36
N ASP A 394 17.43 15.54 23.11
CA ASP A 394 17.54 16.49 24.23
C ASP A 394 17.37 17.97 23.80
N ASN A 395 17.47 18.26 22.49
CA ASN A 395 17.36 19.61 21.94
C ASN A 395 15.93 19.99 21.51
N ALA A 396 14.92 19.22 21.93
CA ALA A 396 13.53 19.49 21.60
C ALA A 396 13.09 20.87 22.14
N PRO A 397 12.40 21.70 21.34
CA PRO A 397 12.01 23.05 21.75
C PRO A 397 10.93 23.06 22.85
N PHE A 398 10.17 21.97 22.96
CA PHE A 398 9.19 21.73 24.02
C PHE A 398 8.94 20.22 24.18
N ASN A 399 8.39 19.83 25.33
CA ASN A 399 8.17 18.43 25.66
C ASN A 399 6.94 17.84 24.93
N CYS A 400 7.16 17.32 23.72
CA CYS A 400 6.17 16.56 22.97
C CYS A 400 6.86 15.56 22.03
N LYS A 401 7.20 14.38 22.55
CA LYS A 401 7.90 13.33 21.78
C LYS A 401 7.15 12.90 20.50
N GLY A 402 5.82 12.96 20.52
CA GLY A 402 4.95 12.60 19.40
C GLY A 402 4.60 13.77 18.46
N PHE A 403 5.32 14.90 18.52
CA PHE A 403 4.96 16.10 17.77
C PHE A 403 4.91 15.89 16.25
N SER A 404 5.78 15.06 15.69
CA SER A 404 5.73 14.71 14.25
C SER A 404 4.41 14.03 13.86
N ILE A 405 3.89 13.15 14.72
CA ILE A 405 2.59 12.48 14.54
C ILE A 405 1.44 13.51 14.64
N VAL A 406 1.57 14.52 15.52
CA VAL A 406 0.63 15.66 15.57
C VAL A 406 0.70 16.48 14.28
N CYS A 407 1.89 16.74 13.72
CA CYS A 407 1.99 17.39 12.40
C CYS A 407 1.36 16.54 11.28
N ALA A 408 1.49 15.21 11.34
CA ALA A 408 0.81 14.32 10.41
C ALA A 408 -0.72 14.39 10.55
N SER A 409 -1.26 14.62 11.76
CA SER A 409 -2.70 14.82 11.96
C SER A 409 -3.21 16.08 11.27
N VAL A 410 -2.41 17.15 11.15
CA VAL A 410 -2.78 18.35 10.38
C VAL A 410 -3.01 18.02 8.90
N CYS A 411 -2.19 17.13 8.33
CA CYS A 411 -2.41 16.65 6.96
C CYS A 411 -3.74 15.89 6.86
N MET A 412 -4.06 15.05 7.85
CA MET A 412 -5.35 14.34 7.89
C MET A 412 -6.55 15.29 8.08
N VAL A 413 -6.40 16.38 8.85
CA VAL A 413 -7.41 17.44 8.97
C VAL A 413 -7.63 18.13 7.63
N LEU A 414 -6.57 18.48 6.89
CA LEU A 414 -6.71 19.04 5.54
C LEU A 414 -7.45 18.06 4.62
N SER A 415 -7.07 16.79 4.65
CA SER A 415 -7.77 15.74 3.89
C SER A 415 -9.26 15.66 4.24
N PHE A 416 -9.62 15.71 5.53
CA PHE A 416 -11.01 15.74 6.01
C PHE A 416 -11.77 16.99 5.53
N VAL A 417 -11.16 18.18 5.61
CA VAL A 417 -11.78 19.43 5.13
C VAL A 417 -12.09 19.33 3.64
N PHE A 418 -11.12 18.88 2.82
CA PHE A 418 -11.35 18.69 1.39
C PHE A 418 -12.39 17.59 1.10
N ALA A 419 -12.44 16.52 1.89
CA ALA A 419 -13.44 15.48 1.76
C ALA A 419 -14.86 16.00 2.05
N CYS A 420 -15.03 16.85 3.08
CA CYS A 420 -16.30 17.50 3.38
C CYS A 420 -16.77 18.41 2.23
N LEU A 421 -15.83 19.10 1.57
CA LEU A 421 -16.08 19.98 0.42
C LEU A 421 -16.35 19.23 -0.90
N LEU A 422 -16.13 17.90 -0.94
CA LEU A 422 -16.48 17.10 -2.13
C LEU A 422 -17.97 17.22 -2.43
N LYS A 423 -18.30 17.52 -3.68
CA LYS A 423 -19.64 17.37 -4.22
C LYS A 423 -19.60 16.14 -5.12
N PRO A 424 -20.04 14.96 -4.64
CA PRO A 424 -19.98 13.75 -5.44
C PRO A 424 -20.83 13.96 -6.70
N GLU A 425 -20.19 13.91 -7.86
CA GLU A 425 -20.87 13.84 -9.14
C GLU A 425 -21.13 12.37 -9.45
N ASP A 426 -22.39 12.00 -9.69
CA ASP A 426 -22.71 10.68 -10.23
C ASP A 426 -22.59 10.77 -11.76
N TRP A 427 -21.60 10.07 -12.34
CA TRP A 427 -21.41 10.05 -13.80
C TRP A 427 -22.68 9.59 -14.55
N SER A 428 -23.49 8.72 -13.95
CA SER A 428 -24.76 8.25 -14.52
C SER A 428 -25.83 9.33 -14.64
N SER A 429 -25.83 10.37 -13.78
CA SER A 429 -26.84 11.44 -13.86
C SER A 429 -26.48 12.53 -14.88
N GLN A 430 -25.18 12.70 -15.19
CA GLN A 430 -24.75 13.69 -16.18
C GLN A 430 -25.08 13.22 -17.62
N ASN A 431 -24.97 11.92 -17.91
CA ASN A 431 -25.35 11.39 -19.22
C ASN A 431 -26.87 11.35 -19.44
N SER A 432 -27.70 11.15 -18.41
CA SER A 432 -29.16 11.24 -18.60
C SER A 432 -29.59 12.65 -19.01
N ASP A 433 -28.88 13.69 -18.57
CA ASP A 433 -29.14 15.07 -19.00
C ASP A 433 -28.57 15.35 -20.39
N GLN A 434 -27.48 14.68 -20.79
CA GLN A 434 -26.82 14.89 -22.08
C GLN A 434 -27.47 14.09 -23.23
N ASP A 435 -27.93 12.86 -22.97
CA ASP A 435 -28.75 12.07 -23.91
C ASP A 435 -30.12 12.76 -24.14
N ASN A 436 -30.70 13.40 -23.12
CA ASN A 436 -31.93 14.18 -23.26
C ASN A 436 -31.75 15.46 -24.11
N ILE A 437 -30.54 16.01 -24.19
CA ILE A 437 -30.24 17.18 -25.02
C ILE A 437 -30.00 16.75 -26.48
N GLU A 438 -29.30 15.64 -26.72
CA GLU A 438 -29.12 15.10 -28.08
C GLU A 438 -30.45 14.60 -28.70
N ASP A 439 -31.35 14.00 -27.90
CA ASP A 439 -32.70 13.61 -28.35
C ASP A 439 -33.64 14.81 -28.57
N GLN A 440 -33.36 15.97 -27.97
CA GLN A 440 -34.10 17.22 -28.21
C GLN A 440 -33.59 18.02 -29.42
N GLU A 441 -32.34 17.87 -29.84
CA GLU A 441 -31.81 18.49 -31.05
C GLU A 441 -32.09 17.68 -32.33
N ALA A 442 -32.36 16.38 -32.20
CA ALA A 442 -32.71 15.48 -33.31
C ALA A 442 -34.04 15.75 -34.07
N PRO A 443 -35.11 16.39 -33.53
CA PRO A 443 -36.36 16.56 -34.28
C PRO A 443 -36.34 17.69 -35.31
N LEU A 444 -35.37 18.61 -35.27
CA LEU A 444 -35.41 19.84 -36.10
C LEU A 444 -34.77 19.69 -37.50
N LEU A 445 -34.16 18.54 -37.83
CA LEU A 445 -33.52 18.31 -39.13
C LEU A 445 -34.32 17.41 -40.09
N CYS A 446 -35.53 16.96 -39.72
CA CYS A 446 -36.34 16.06 -40.57
C CYS A 446 -37.63 16.66 -41.16
N SER A 447 -37.87 17.98 -41.09
CA SER A 447 -39.12 18.59 -41.63
C SER A 447 -38.91 19.64 -42.73
N SER A 448 -37.95 19.45 -43.65
CA SER A 448 -37.87 20.27 -44.87
C SER A 448 -37.44 19.47 -46.11
N THR A 449 -38.18 18.42 -46.46
CA THR A 449 -38.20 17.85 -47.82
C THR A 449 -39.44 16.97 -47.95
N GLY A 450 -40.42 17.44 -48.72
CA GLY A 450 -41.67 16.73 -49.00
C GLY A 450 -42.77 17.69 -49.42
#